data_AF-A0A662VHJ5-F1
#
_entry.id   AF-A0A662VHJ5-F1
#
_cell.length_a   1.000
_cell.length_b   1.000
_cell.length_c   1.000
_cell.angle_alpha   90.00
_cell.angle_beta   90.00
_cell.angle_gamma   90.00
#
_symmetry.space_group_name_H-M   'P 1'
#
loop_
_entity.id
_entity.type
_entity.pdbx_description
1 polymer ?
#
loop_
_entity_poly.entity_id
_entity_poly.type
_entity_poly.pdbx_seq_one_letter_code
_entity_poly.pdbx_strand_id
1 'polypeptide(L)'
;MDFCELASKIFDSFEYLKRILVDKGYCEEDRIVIFDDPIEIIIKRDSIVFLLNGVEEGVITRNYASVSDEIREEVAKWLEGLTSLKFKRFSLKRR
;
A
#
# COMPACT_ATOMS: atom_id res chain seq x y z
N MET A 1 -5.86 14.52 -3.17
CA MET A 1 -5.88 13.19 -2.55
C MET A 1 -4.92 13.21 -1.39
N ASP A 2 -5.34 12.77 -0.21
CA ASP A 2 -4.47 12.73 0.97
C ASP A 2 -3.86 11.33 1.12
N PHE A 3 -2.56 11.22 0.86
CA PHE A 3 -1.82 9.98 0.98
C PHE A 3 -1.77 9.44 2.41
N CYS A 4 -1.74 10.32 3.41
CA CYS A 4 -1.71 9.92 4.82
C CYS A 4 -3.04 9.29 5.25
N GLU A 5 -4.16 9.81 4.73
CA GLU A 5 -5.50 9.25 4.98
C GLU A 5 -5.64 7.84 4.38
N LEU A 6 -5.18 7.64 3.14
CA LEU A 6 -5.21 6.33 2.48
C LEU A 6 -4.28 5.33 3.16
N ALA A 7 -3.05 5.74 3.49
CA ALA A 7 -2.10 4.91 4.21
C ALA A 7 -2.63 4.49 5.59
N SER A 8 -3.29 5.39 6.32
CA SER A 8 -3.92 5.06 7.61
C SER A 8 -4.94 3.93 7.48
N LYS A 9 -5.78 3.95 6.43
CA LYS A 9 -6.75 2.87 6.16
C LYS A 9 -6.07 1.54 5.83
N ILE A 10 -4.93 1.59 5.15
CA ILE A 10 -4.09 0.41 4.83
C ILE A 10 -3.50 -0.17 6.11
N PHE A 11 -2.90 0.66 6.98
CA PHE A 11 -2.34 0.21 8.25
C PHE A 11 -3.39 -0.43 9.17
N ASP A 12 -4.57 0.16 9.27
CA ASP A 12 -5.69 -0.40 10.05
C ASP A 12 -6.16 -1.76 9.49
N SER A 13 -5.81 -2.06 8.23
CA SER A 13 -6.20 -3.28 7.52
C SER A 13 -5.00 -4.19 7.26
N PHE A 14 -3.84 -3.95 7.88
CA PHE A 14 -2.58 -4.62 7.57
C PHE A 14 -2.69 -6.16 7.66
N GLU A 15 -3.21 -6.68 8.78
CA GLU A 15 -3.40 -8.12 8.97
C GLU A 15 -4.34 -8.74 7.94
N TYR A 16 -5.33 -7.97 7.48
CA TYR A 16 -6.25 -8.42 6.44
C TYR A 16 -5.57 -8.44 5.07
N LEU A 17 -4.84 -7.37 4.71
CA LEU A 17 -4.10 -7.28 3.46
C LEU A 17 -3.05 -8.38 3.37
N LYS A 18 -2.31 -8.64 4.44
CA LYS A 18 -1.33 -9.73 4.52
C LYS A 18 -1.95 -11.09 4.17
N ARG A 19 -3.17 -11.36 4.65
CA ARG A 19 -3.89 -12.61 4.35
C ARG A 19 -4.36 -12.72 2.90
N ILE A 20 -4.68 -11.61 2.23
CA ILE A 20 -5.12 -11.61 0.83
C ILE A 20 -3.93 -11.65 -0.13
N LEU A 21 -2.85 -10.98 0.25
CA LEU A 21 -1.68 -10.79 -0.59
C LEU A 21 -0.63 -11.90 -0.39
N VAL A 22 -0.89 -12.87 0.49
CA VAL A 22 0.00 -14.01 0.72
C VAL A 22 0.30 -14.80 -0.56
N ASP A 23 -0.67 -14.86 -1.49
CA ASP A 23 -0.51 -15.54 -2.78
C ASP A 23 0.07 -14.62 -3.88
N LYS A 24 0.21 -13.32 -3.62
CA LYS A 24 0.56 -12.29 -4.63
C LYS A 24 1.83 -11.51 -4.31
N GLY A 25 2.44 -11.75 -3.16
CA GLY A 25 3.60 -11.01 -2.70
C GLY A 25 4.32 -11.75 -1.59
N TYR A 26 5.43 -11.19 -1.14
CA TYR A 26 6.20 -11.76 -0.05
C TYR A 26 5.70 -11.18 1.28
N CYS A 27 5.10 -12.02 2.12
CA CYS A 27 4.53 -11.62 3.40
C CYS A 27 5.37 -12.17 4.56
N GLU A 28 6.08 -11.28 5.28
CA GLU A 28 6.77 -11.60 6.52
C GLU A 28 5.98 -11.14 7.75
N GLU A 29 6.47 -11.41 8.95
CA GLU A 29 5.77 -11.12 10.21
C GLU A 29 5.32 -9.65 10.32
N ASP A 30 6.18 -8.73 9.90
CA ASP A 30 6.04 -7.28 10.06
C ASP A 30 5.90 -6.48 8.75
N ARG A 31 6.00 -7.14 7.58
CA ARG A 31 5.92 -6.47 6.28
C ARG A 31 5.27 -7.29 5.18
N ILE A 32 4.73 -6.58 4.19
CA ILE A 32 4.24 -7.10 2.92
C ILE A 32 5.07 -6.43 1.82
N VAL A 33 5.66 -7.22 0.93
CA VAL A 33 6.40 -6.72 -0.24
C VAL A 33 5.65 -7.11 -1.51
N ILE A 34 5.34 -6.12 -2.34
CA ILE A 34 4.69 -6.27 -3.63
C ILE A 34 5.69 -5.83 -4.71
N PHE A 35 5.89 -6.67 -5.72
CA PHE A 35 6.75 -6.39 -6.86
C PHE A 35 5.89 -6.10 -8.09
N ASP A 36 6.00 -4.88 -8.61
CA ASP A 36 5.28 -4.38 -9.79
C ASP A 36 6.27 -3.61 -10.67
N ASP A 37 7.15 -4.33 -11.36
CA ASP A 37 8.29 -3.78 -12.11
C ASP A 37 7.91 -2.54 -12.94
N PRO A 38 8.62 -1.40 -12.78
CA PRO A 38 9.87 -1.20 -12.05
C PRO A 38 9.71 -0.76 -10.57
N ILE A 39 8.48 -0.83 -10.02
CA ILE A 39 8.13 -0.35 -8.68
C ILE A 39 8.11 -1.51 -7.67
N GLU A 40 8.71 -1.30 -6.50
CA GLU A 40 8.55 -2.17 -5.34
C GLU A 40 7.81 -1.41 -4.22
N ILE A 41 6.87 -2.10 -3.57
CA ILE A 41 6.04 -1.51 -2.52
C ILE A 41 6.22 -2.34 -1.26
N ILE A 42 6.77 -1.70 -0.23
CA ILE A 42 7.01 -2.31 1.07
C ILE A 42 6.03 -1.70 2.07
N ILE A 43 5.02 -2.46 2.44
CA ILE A 43 4.02 -2.07 3.44
C ILE A 43 4.47 -2.64 4.78
N LYS A 44 4.76 -1.77 5.74
CA LYS A 44 5.01 -2.09 7.15
C LYS A 44 3.79 -1.71 8.00
N ARG A 45 3.86 -1.95 9.31
CA ARG A 45 2.76 -1.63 10.24
C ARG A 45 2.47 -0.12 10.36
N ASP A 46 3.48 0.72 10.15
CA ASP A 46 3.44 2.17 10.38
C ASP A 46 3.93 3.01 9.19
N SER A 47 4.51 2.37 8.17
CA SER A 47 4.97 3.04 6.96
C SER A 47 4.73 2.23 5.68
N ILE A 48 4.67 2.92 4.56
CA ILE A 48 4.67 2.37 3.20
C ILE A 48 5.84 3.01 2.47
N VAL A 49 6.72 2.19 1.90
CA VAL A 49 7.88 2.63 1.12
C VAL A 49 7.69 2.20 -0.33
N PHE A 50 7.96 3.10 -1.25
CA PHE A 50 7.94 2.88 -2.70
C PHE A 50 9.36 3.02 -3.23
N LEU A 51 9.83 1.98 -3.91
CA LEU A 51 11.11 1.98 -4.59
C LEU A 51 10.90 1.99 -6.10
N LEU A 52 11.67 2.80 -6.83
CA LEU A 52 11.77 2.76 -8.28
C LEU A 52 13.15 2.22 -8.65
N ASN A 53 13.22 1.09 -9.33
CA ASN A 53 14.50 0.43 -9.64
C ASN A 53 15.41 0.22 -8.41
N GLY A 54 14.79 -0.04 -7.24
CA GLY A 54 15.49 -0.22 -5.96
C GLY A 54 15.89 1.07 -5.23
N VAL A 55 15.56 2.26 -5.77
CA VAL A 55 15.81 3.56 -5.13
C VAL A 55 14.54 4.04 -4.42
N GLU A 56 14.66 4.48 -3.16
CA GLU A 56 13.53 5.03 -2.41
C GLU A 56 13.06 6.35 -3.02
N GLU A 57 11.85 6.33 -3.57
CA GLU A 57 11.21 7.47 -4.23
C GLU A 57 9.95 7.93 -3.48
N GLY A 58 9.47 7.13 -2.51
CA GLY A 58 8.32 7.51 -1.70
C GLY A 58 8.28 6.84 -0.34
N VAL A 59 7.95 7.62 0.69
CA VAL A 59 7.68 7.15 2.04
C VAL A 59 6.42 7.80 2.58
N ILE A 60 5.53 6.99 3.14
CA ILE A 60 4.24 7.42 3.66
C ILE A 60 4.01 6.79 5.02
N THR A 61 3.66 7.61 5.99
CA THR A 61 3.24 7.23 7.34
C THR A 61 1.83 7.78 7.60
N ARG A 62 1.31 7.63 8.81
CA ARG A 62 0.01 8.21 9.19
C ARG A 62 -0.03 9.73 9.15
N ASN A 63 1.11 10.40 9.33
CA ASN A 63 1.16 11.85 9.55
C ASN A 63 2.11 12.58 8.59
N TYR A 64 2.77 11.84 7.71
CA TYR A 64 3.79 12.37 6.82
C TYR A 64 3.81 11.57 5.53
N ALA A 65 3.89 12.27 4.41
CA ALA A 65 4.09 11.69 3.08
C ALA A 65 5.13 12.50 2.34
N SER A 66 6.15 11.83 1.82
CA SER A 66 7.13 12.37 0.89
C SER A 66 7.23 11.42 -0.29
N VAL A 67 6.85 11.89 -1.46
CA VAL A 67 6.78 11.08 -2.68
C VAL A 67 7.32 11.95 -3.81
N SER A 68 8.26 11.43 -4.58
CA SER A 68 8.78 12.14 -5.75
C SER A 68 7.70 12.29 -6.81
N ASP A 69 7.78 13.37 -7.60
CA ASP A 69 6.76 13.63 -8.62
C ASP A 69 6.78 12.58 -9.74
N GLU A 70 7.89 11.87 -9.92
CA GLU A 70 8.06 10.81 -10.92
C GLU A 70 7.12 9.62 -10.69
N ILE A 71 6.93 9.21 -9.43
CA ILE A 71 6.09 8.03 -9.09
C ILE A 71 4.73 8.40 -8.51
N ARG A 72 4.43 9.70 -8.39
CA ARG A 72 3.27 10.21 -7.64
C ARG A 72 1.94 9.63 -8.10
N GLU A 73 1.76 9.49 -9.42
CA GLU A 73 0.53 8.92 -9.99
C GLU A 73 0.39 7.42 -9.69
N GLU A 74 1.49 6.67 -9.80
CA GLU A 74 1.48 5.24 -9.50
C GLU A 74 1.25 4.98 -8.01
N VAL A 75 1.86 5.78 -7.13
CA VAL A 75 1.60 5.75 -5.69
C VAL A 75 0.12 5.97 -5.39
N ALA A 76 -0.51 6.96 -6.04
CA ALA A 76 -1.94 7.22 -5.87
C ALA A 76 -2.79 6.00 -6.25
N LYS A 77 -2.54 5.41 -7.44
CA LYS A 77 -3.25 4.22 -7.92
C LYS A 77 -3.09 3.02 -6.97
N TRP A 78 -1.88 2.80 -6.46
CA TRP A 78 -1.59 1.71 -5.54
C TRP A 78 -2.30 1.88 -4.20
N LEU A 79 -2.27 3.08 -3.61
CA LEU A 79 -2.99 3.36 -2.37
C LEU A 79 -4.50 3.22 -2.52
N GLU A 80 -5.07 3.69 -3.63
CA GLU A 80 -6.49 3.50 -3.95
C GLU A 80 -6.86 2.02 -4.15
N GLY A 81 -6.01 1.26 -4.85
CA GLY A 81 -6.19 -0.17 -5.04
C GLY A 81 -6.16 -0.95 -3.72
N LEU A 82 -5.15 -0.71 -2.89
CA LEU A 82 -4.98 -1.37 -1.60
C LEU A 82 -6.12 -1.05 -0.63
N THR A 83 -6.57 0.22 -0.59
CA THR A 83 -7.75 0.58 0.20
C THR A 83 -9.02 -0.07 -0.36
N SER A 84 -9.17 -0.15 -1.68
CA SER A 84 -10.32 -0.79 -2.34
C SER A 84 -10.43 -2.30 -2.10
N LEU A 85 -9.32 -3.02 -1.87
CA LEU A 85 -9.34 -4.44 -1.51
C LEU A 85 -10.12 -4.68 -0.21
N LYS A 86 -10.06 -3.75 0.75
CA LYS A 86 -10.92 -3.75 1.93
C LYS A 86 -12.39 -3.55 1.53
N PHE A 87 -12.66 -2.55 0.69
CA PHE A 87 -14.03 -2.14 0.37
C PHE A 87 -14.79 -3.15 -0.51
N LYS A 88 -14.12 -3.90 -1.41
CA LYS A 88 -14.75 -4.94 -2.23
C LYS A 88 -15.50 -5.98 -1.38
N ARG A 89 -15.06 -6.24 -0.14
CA ARG A 89 -15.75 -7.15 0.77
C ARG A 89 -16.89 -6.48 1.55
N PHE A 90 -16.78 -5.19 1.86
CA PHE A 90 -17.91 -4.41 2.41
C PHE A 90 -19.04 -4.25 1.40
N SER A 91 -18.74 -4.16 0.09
CA SER A 91 -19.75 -4.12 -0.98
C SER A 91 -20.41 -5.46 -1.28
N LEU A 92 -19.84 -6.59 -0.83
CA LEU A 92 -20.44 -7.93 -1.00
C LEU A 92 -21.66 -8.20 -0.09
N LYS A 93 -22.20 -7.19 0.59
CA LYS A 93 -23.51 -7.25 1.26
C LYS A 93 -24.50 -6.28 0.64
N ARG A 94 -25.01 -6.58 -0.55
CA ARG A 94 -26.39 -6.22 -0.96
C ARG A 94 -26.98 -7.29 -1.88
N ARG A 95 -27.89 -8.07 -1.28
CA ARG A 95 -28.94 -8.93 -1.83
C ARG A 95 -28.56 -9.99 -2.85
#